data_AF-A0A6B3EHX5-F1
#
_entry.id   AF-A0A6B3EHX5-F1
#
_cell.length_a   1.000
_cell.length_b   1.000
_cell.length_c   1.000
_cell.angle_alpha   90.00
_cell.angle_beta   90.00
_cell.angle_gamma   90.00
#
_symmetry.space_group_name_H-M   'P 1'
#
loop_
_entity.id
_entity.type
_entity.pdbx_description
1 polymer ?
#
loop_
_entity_poly.entity_id
_entity_poly.type
_entity_poly.pdbx_seq_one_letter_code
_entity_poly.pdbx_strand_id
1 'polypeptide(L)' 'GEASLYLRPFMIATEVGLGVKPANEYLFVVIASPAGAYFSGGVQPVSVWLSEDYVRAVKGGTGAAKTGGNYAASLV' A
#
# COMPACT_ATOMS: atom_id res chain seq x y z
N GLY A 1 7.50 20.89 16.59
CA GLY A 1 7.67 20.19 15.31
C GLY A 1 6.35 19.58 14.93
N GLU A 2 5.98 19.63 13.66
CA GLU A 2 4.75 18.96 13.19
C GLU A 2 4.85 17.45 13.47
N ALA A 3 3.79 16.89 14.05
CA ALA A 3 3.67 15.48 14.35
C ALA A 3 2.22 15.06 14.11
N SER A 4 2.04 13.83 13.66
CA SER A 4 0.73 13.23 13.42
C SER A 4 0.71 11.77 13.86
N LEU A 5 -0.47 11.18 13.93
CA LEU A 5 -0.65 9.76 14.16
C LEU A 5 -1.11 9.12 12.85
N TYR A 6 -0.26 8.28 12.26
CA TYR A 6 -0.59 7.54 11.06
C TYR A 6 -1.51 6.36 11.39
N LEU A 7 -2.76 6.45 10.94
CA LEU A 7 -3.72 5.34 11.04
C LEU A 7 -3.63 4.48 9.78
N ARG A 8 -3.52 3.17 9.97
CA ARG A 8 -3.49 2.17 8.89
C ARG A 8 -4.66 1.19 9.04
N PRO A 9 -5.84 1.55 8.53
CA PRO A 9 -6.91 0.59 8.29
C PRO A 9 -6.49 -0.39 7.18
N PHE A 10 -6.76 -1.67 7.37
CA PHE A 10 -6.61 -2.69 6.34
C PHE A 10 -7.59 -3.84 6.56
N MET A 11 -7.77 -4.65 5.52
CA MET A 11 -8.62 -5.83 5.53
C MET A 11 -7.88 -7.00 4.90
N ILE A 12 -8.06 -8.19 5.47
CA ILE A 12 -7.56 -9.46 4.93
C ILE A 12 -8.68 -10.49 4.89
N ALA A 13 -8.64 -11.38 3.90
CA ALA A 13 -9.48 -12.58 3.89
C ALA A 13 -8.96 -13.58 4.93
N THR A 14 -9.87 -14.19 5.68
CA THR A 14 -9.53 -15.15 6.76
C THR A 14 -10.26 -16.49 6.64
N GLU A 15 -11.08 -16.69 5.60
CA GLU A 15 -11.79 -17.95 5.38
C GLU A 15 -10.80 -19.12 5.25
N VAL A 16 -11.07 -20.20 5.99
CA VAL A 16 -10.30 -21.44 5.90
C VAL A 16 -10.64 -22.15 4.59
N GLY A 17 -9.67 -22.23 3.69
CA GLY A 17 -9.80 -22.96 2.43
C GLY A 17 -8.70 -22.62 1.44
N LEU A 18 -8.44 -23.52 0.49
CA LEU A 18 -7.45 -23.31 -0.58
C LEU A 18 -8.08 -22.93 -1.93
N GLY A 19 -9.42 -22.92 -2.02
CA GLY A 19 -10.13 -22.57 -3.24
C GLY A 19 -9.93 -21.10 -3.63
N VAL A 20 -9.62 -20.84 -4.89
CA VAL A 20 -9.47 -19.47 -5.41
C VAL A 20 -10.84 -18.88 -5.70
N LYS A 21 -11.39 -18.16 -4.73
CA LYS A 21 -12.68 -17.48 -4.81
C LYS A 21 -12.71 -16.26 -3.88
N PRO A 22 -13.68 -15.33 -4.03
CA PRO A 22 -13.96 -14.36 -2.99
C PRO A 22 -14.22 -15.08 -1.64
N ALA A 23 -13.61 -14.56 -0.57
CA ALA A 23 -13.78 -15.15 0.74
C ALA A 23 -15.16 -14.85 1.33
N ASN A 24 -15.62 -15.70 2.25
CA ASN A 24 -16.83 -15.49 3.06
C ASN A 24 -16.52 -14.88 4.43
N GLU A 25 -15.25 -14.90 4.84
CA GLU A 25 -14.78 -14.36 6.13
C GLU A 25 -13.62 -13.40 5.90
N TYR A 26 -13.68 -12.26 6.59
CA TYR A 26 -12.67 -11.20 6.52
C TYR A 26 -12.41 -10.63 7.91
N LEU A 27 -11.17 -10.17 8.11
CA LEU A 27 -10.77 -9.42 9.29
C LEU A 27 -10.40 -7.99 8.87
N PHE A 28 -11.09 -7.01 9.46
CA PHE A 28 -10.75 -5.59 9.35
C PHE A 28 -10.03 -5.14 10.62
N VAL A 29 -8.87 -4.49 10.47
CA VAL A 29 -8.03 -4.04 11.58
C VAL A 29 -7.59 -2.60 11.32
N VAL A 30 -7.47 -1.82 12.39
CA VAL A 30 -6.83 -0.50 12.36
C VAL A 30 -5.65 -0.52 13.32
N ILE A 31 -4.46 -0.22 12.82
CA ILE A 31 -3.26 0.03 13.64
C ILE A 31 -2.85 1.50 13.54
N ALA A 32 -2.04 1.96 14.48
CA ALA A 32 -1.57 3.34 14.53
C ALA A 32 -0.05 3.41 14.75
N SER A 33 0.60 4.41 14.17
CA SER A 33 2.04 4.65 14.35
C SER A 33 2.32 6.16 14.39
N PRO A 34 3.12 6.67 15.35
CA PRO A 34 3.48 8.08 15.38
C PRO A 34 4.31 8.46 14.15
N ALA A 35 3.98 9.59 13.52
CA ALA A 35 4.66 10.11 12.34
C ALA A 35 5.23 11.51 12.61
N GLY A 36 6.53 11.65 12.45
CA GLY A 36 7.24 12.92 12.57
C GLY A 36 7.11 13.80 11.32
N ALA A 37 7.65 15.01 11.40
CA ALA A 37 7.72 15.93 10.27
C ALA A 37 8.54 15.33 9.11
N TYR A 38 7.97 15.34 7.90
CA TYR A 38 8.62 14.80 6.71
C TYR A 38 9.77 15.70 6.21
N PHE A 39 9.65 17.01 6.42
CA PHE A 39 10.60 18.03 5.97
C PHE A 39 11.17 18.83 7.14
N SER A 40 11.71 18.15 8.15
CA SER A 40 12.25 18.79 9.36
C SER A 40 13.38 19.80 9.09
N GLY A 41 14.08 19.69 7.95
CA GLY A 41 15.11 20.62 7.47
C GLY A 41 14.75 21.38 6.19
N GLY A 42 13.45 21.48 5.86
CA GLY A 42 12.97 22.04 4.58
C GLY A 42 12.77 20.98 3.49
N VAL A 43 12.09 21.37 2.40
CA VAL A 43 11.76 20.46 1.29
C VAL A 43 13.04 20.09 0.53
N GLN A 44 13.30 18.80 0.39
CA GLN A 44 14.41 18.27 -0.40
C GLN A 44 13.88 17.55 -1.65
N PRO A 45 14.37 17.89 -2.85
CA PRO A 45 13.96 17.21 -4.08
C PRO A 45 14.50 15.77 -4.11
N VAL A 46 13.84 14.91 -4.89
CA VAL A 46 14.28 13.54 -5.16
C VAL A 46 14.60 13.36 -6.63
N SER A 47 15.56 12.50 -6.95
CA SER A 47 15.75 12.01 -8.31
C SER A 47 14.72 10.92 -8.64
N VAL A 48 14.41 10.75 -9.92
CA VAL A 48 13.48 9.73 -10.41
C VAL A 48 14.17 8.82 -11.41
N TRP A 49 13.89 7.53 -11.33
CA TRP A 49 14.30 6.52 -12.31
C TRP A 49 13.10 6.14 -13.17
N LEU A 50 13.25 6.23 -14.50
CA LEU A 50 12.20 5.85 -15.44
C LEU A 50 12.36 4.37 -15.77
N SER A 51 11.39 3.57 -15.34
CA SER A 51 11.40 2.14 -15.65
C SER A 51 10.89 1.90 -17.07
N GLU A 52 11.69 1.19 -17.88
CA GLU A 52 11.31 0.76 -19.22
C GLU A 52 10.84 -0.70 -19.25
N ASP A 53 11.32 -1.52 -18.31
CA ASP A 53 11.04 -2.96 -18.25
C ASP A 53 9.81 -3.30 -17.39
N TYR A 54 9.36 -2.38 -16.54
CA TYR A 54 8.30 -2.64 -15.57
C TYR A 54 7.17 -1.61 -15.64
N VAL A 55 5.93 -2.09 -15.50
CA VAL A 55 4.73 -1.25 -15.45
C VAL A 55 4.02 -1.40 -14.11
N ARG A 56 3.58 -0.27 -13.54
CA ARG A 56 2.88 -0.24 -12.25
C ARG A 56 1.49 -0.90 -12.30
N ALA A 57 0.78 -0.74 -13.42
CA ALA A 57 -0.58 -1.22 -13.62
C ALA A 57 -0.97 -1.21 -15.10
N VAL A 58 -2.04 -1.94 -15.42
CA VAL A 58 -2.63 -2.02 -16.77
C VAL A 58 -4.12 -1.67 -16.76
N LYS A 59 -4.68 -1.31 -17.93
CA LYS A 59 -6.11 -1.06 -18.09
C LYS A 59 -6.91 -2.32 -17.72
N GLY A 60 -7.91 -2.16 -16.86
CA GLY A 60 -8.70 -3.28 -16.31
C GLY A 60 -8.04 -4.02 -15.14
N GLY A 61 -6.80 -3.69 -14.79
CA GLY A 61 -6.12 -4.25 -13.61
C GLY A 61 -6.52 -3.56 -12.30
N THR A 62 -5.82 -3.90 -11.22
CA THR A 62 -6.08 -3.39 -9.86
C THR A 62 -5.44 -2.05 -9.56
N GLY A 63 -4.90 -1.35 -10.57
CA GLY A 63 -4.04 -0.17 -10.38
C GLY A 63 -4.70 1.03 -9.71
N ALA A 64 -6.03 1.10 -9.70
CA ALA A 64 -6.79 2.17 -9.03
C ALA A 64 -7.17 1.83 -7.57
N ALA A 65 -6.91 0.61 -7.12
CA ALA A 65 -7.21 0.14 -5.77
C ALA A 65 -5.95 0.07 -4.90
N LYS A 66 -6.11 0.23 -3.58
CA LYS A 66 -5.01 0.14 -2.60
C LYS A 66 -4.80 -1.31 -2.14
N THR A 67 -4.56 -2.22 -3.09
CA THR A 67 -4.37 -3.65 -2.82
C THR A 67 -2.89 -3.98 -2.63
N GLY A 68 -2.58 -4.93 -1.73
CA GLY A 68 -1.20 -5.30 -1.42
C GLY A 68 -0.39 -5.76 -2.64
N GLY A 69 -1.03 -6.48 -3.56
CA GLY A 69 -0.38 -7.00 -4.79
C GLY A 69 0.27 -5.90 -5.65
N ASN A 70 -0.34 -4.72 -5.74
CA ASN A 70 0.22 -3.60 -6.52
C ASN A 70 1.58 -3.12 -5.95
N TYR A 71 1.76 -3.17 -4.63
CA TYR A 71 2.97 -2.71 -3.96
C TYR A 71 4.04 -3.81 -3.94
N ALA A 72 3.64 -5.07 -3.76
CA ALA A 72 4.58 -6.19 -3.85
C ALA A 72 5.21 -6.27 -5.25
N ALA A 73 4.41 -6.05 -6.30
CA ALA A 73 4.88 -6.06 -7.69
C ALA A 73 5.76 -4.85 -8.06
N SER A 74 5.88 -3.81 -7.22
CA SER A 74 6.76 -2.66 -7.49
C SER A 74 8.17 -2.80 -6.93
N LEU A 75 8.49 -3.93 -6.30
CA LEU A 75 9.80 -4.22 -5.68
C LEU A 75 10.62 -5.23 -6.50
N VAL A 76 10.09 -5.70 -7.63
CA VAL A 76 10.71 -6.66 -8.55
C VAL A 76 11.24 -5.99 -9.81
#